data_AF-A0A8J2WC92-F1
#
_entry.id   AF-A0A8J2WC92-F1
#
_cell.length_a   1.000
_cell.length_b   1.000
_cell.length_c   1.000
_cell.angle_alpha   90.00
_cell.angle_beta   90.00
_cell.angle_gamma   90.00
#
_symmetry.space_group_name_H-M   'P 1'
#
loop_
_entity.id
_entity.type
_entity.pdbx_description
1 polymer ?
#
loop_
_entity_poly.entity_id
_entity_poly.type
_entity_poly.pdbx_seq_one_letter_code
_entity_poly.pdbx_strand_id
1 'polypeptide(L)'
;MYLNTKIFKAIAFKPPTPLPLSYWLLILVRFLLTLLPQTGYIHPDEYFQNVEVLAGDILGTDVARTWEFNPKFPIRNIFVPKLILAPPLHFIRITNPYTKHFLNIDLRTPYYLLVLPRLFICFLSLINDFCLYKICVNYGQNFRNRLTIFASSYVILVYCCRSFSNAFETIFFSVLLWLVSECMLKSDKVIYHDEFLNKKYKEASTPVERVKIFKLKTHLPGHSLNWVAVLATVVVIGIFNRPTFVGFAFPPIFFWLHRGLGSTVVGFKDFHYRMITFILCGIPITLFLILVDSYYYGYLTMADIESLKISWDNWVVTPLNFLRYNTNMGNLSDHGIHPRWLHIIVNVPLLFNVLGIIAIIVLTVHIYRFP
;
A
#
# COMPACT_ATOMS: atom_id res chain seq x y z
N MET A 1 -1.48 36.97 33.01
CA MET A 1 -1.40 37.40 31.59
C MET A 1 0.04 37.52 31.06
N TYR A 2 1.02 36.73 31.52
CA TYR A 2 2.41 36.79 30.98
C TYR A 2 3.15 35.43 31.04
N LEU A 3 2.50 34.35 30.63
CA LEU A 3 3.14 33.02 30.47
C LEU A 3 3.10 32.50 29.01
N ASN A 4 2.67 33.34 28.06
CA ASN A 4 2.10 32.85 26.80
C ASN A 4 2.92 33.02 25.51
N THR A 5 4.23 33.27 25.56
CA THR A 5 4.98 33.50 24.29
C THR A 5 6.22 32.62 24.11
N LYS A 6 6.98 32.29 25.16
CA LYS A 6 8.21 31.46 24.98
C LYS A 6 7.93 29.96 24.87
N ILE A 7 7.01 29.42 25.67
CA ILE A 7 6.63 28.00 25.62
C ILE A 7 5.88 27.71 24.31
N PHE A 8 4.94 28.57 23.91
CA PHE A 8 4.28 28.45 22.62
C PHE A 8 5.21 28.69 21.43
N LYS A 9 6.27 29.51 21.54
CA LYS A 9 7.33 29.58 20.51
C LYS A 9 8.24 28.36 20.48
N ALA A 10 8.43 27.66 21.60
CA ALA A 10 9.18 26.40 21.66
C ALA A 10 8.34 25.22 21.12
N ILE A 11 7.01 25.30 21.24
CA ILE A 11 6.04 24.33 20.72
C ILE A 11 5.60 24.65 19.28
N ALA A 12 5.74 25.90 18.85
CA ALA A 12 5.64 26.27 17.45
C ALA A 12 6.75 25.56 16.70
N PHE A 13 6.41 24.40 16.11
CA PHE A 13 7.28 23.66 15.21
C PHE A 13 7.95 24.67 14.28
N LYS A 14 9.30 24.73 14.33
CA LYS A 14 10.08 25.43 13.30
C LYS A 14 9.47 25.09 11.94
N PRO A 15 9.37 26.05 11.00
CA PRO A 15 8.96 25.73 9.63
C PRO A 15 9.76 24.51 9.17
N PRO A 16 9.12 23.52 8.52
CA PRO A 16 9.76 22.25 8.25
C PRO A 16 11.09 22.55 7.57
N THR A 17 12.17 22.19 8.27
CA THR A 17 13.50 22.54 7.81
C THR A 17 13.68 21.98 6.40
N PRO A 18 14.21 22.76 5.44
CA PRO A 18 14.18 22.37 4.04
C PRO A 18 14.93 21.04 3.84
N LEU A 19 14.46 20.26 2.86
CA LEU A 19 15.13 19.04 2.43
C LEU A 19 16.49 19.37 1.82
N PRO A 20 17.50 18.49 1.99
CA PRO A 20 18.84 18.75 1.48
C PRO A 20 18.84 18.78 -0.06
N LEU A 21 19.73 19.57 -0.64
CA LEU A 21 19.89 19.65 -2.11
C LEU A 21 20.19 18.27 -2.72
N SER A 22 20.96 17.43 -2.02
CA SER A 22 21.27 16.06 -2.44
C SER A 22 20.01 15.22 -2.68
N TYR A 23 18.97 15.37 -1.86
CA TYR A 23 17.71 14.66 -2.05
C TYR A 23 17.00 15.10 -3.33
N TRP A 24 16.94 16.42 -3.59
CA TRP A 24 16.34 16.94 -4.82
C TRP A 24 17.11 16.54 -6.07
N LEU A 25 18.45 16.51 -6.00
CA LEU A 25 19.28 15.98 -7.08
C LEU A 25 19.00 14.48 -7.33
N LEU A 26 18.81 13.69 -6.28
CA LEU A 26 18.44 12.27 -6.43
C LEU A 26 17.04 12.09 -7.05
N ILE A 27 16.07 12.96 -6.72
CA ILE A 27 14.78 12.97 -7.42
C ILE A 27 14.98 13.31 -8.89
N LEU A 28 15.76 14.35 -9.21
CA LEU A 28 16.04 14.72 -10.59
C LEU A 28 16.66 13.52 -11.35
N VAL A 29 17.67 12.88 -10.77
CA VAL A 29 18.30 11.67 -11.33
C VAL A 29 17.26 10.56 -11.53
N ARG A 30 16.36 10.34 -10.55
CA ARG A 30 15.27 9.35 -10.66
C ARG A 30 14.42 9.59 -11.92
N PHE A 31 14.00 10.83 -12.18
CA PHE A 31 13.24 11.17 -13.39
C PHE A 31 14.08 11.07 -14.66
N LEU A 32 15.31 11.58 -14.66
CA LEU A 32 16.20 11.50 -15.82
C LEU A 32 16.47 10.05 -16.25
N LEU A 33 16.65 9.14 -15.29
CA LEU A 33 16.87 7.72 -15.57
C LEU A 33 15.66 7.04 -16.22
N THR A 34 14.44 7.54 -16.00
CA THR A 34 13.23 7.00 -16.66
C THR A 34 13.06 7.43 -18.12
N LEU A 35 13.67 8.55 -18.50
CA LEU A 35 13.68 9.04 -19.88
C LEU A 35 14.66 8.24 -20.75
N LEU A 36 15.70 7.67 -20.16
CA LEU A 36 16.68 6.88 -20.92
C LEU A 36 16.07 5.54 -21.35
N PRO A 37 16.23 5.15 -22.62
CA PRO A 37 15.81 3.83 -23.09
C PRO A 37 16.71 2.75 -22.48
N GLN A 38 16.26 2.15 -21.38
CA GLN A 38 16.95 1.03 -20.72
C GLN A 38 16.61 -0.27 -21.47
N THR A 39 17.49 -0.70 -22.39
CA THR A 39 17.27 -1.84 -23.31
C THR A 39 17.67 -3.21 -22.74
N GLY A 40 18.31 -3.25 -21.56
CA GLY A 40 18.99 -4.46 -21.07
C GLY A 40 18.17 -5.44 -20.22
N TYR A 41 16.90 -5.14 -19.88
CA TYR A 41 16.09 -6.03 -19.03
C TYR A 41 14.61 -5.96 -19.39
N ILE A 42 14.13 -7.01 -20.08
CA ILE A 42 12.72 -7.20 -20.44
C ILE A 42 12.05 -7.96 -19.31
N HIS A 43 11.35 -7.24 -18.43
CA HIS A 43 10.56 -7.86 -17.38
C HIS A 43 9.10 -7.98 -17.81
N PRO A 44 8.47 -9.18 -17.75
CA PRO A 44 7.12 -9.40 -18.26
C PRO A 44 6.06 -8.39 -17.78
N ASP A 45 6.01 -8.08 -16.48
CA ASP A 45 5.12 -7.06 -15.90
C ASP A 45 5.23 -5.66 -16.53
N GLU A 46 6.40 -5.23 -16.96
CA GLU A 46 6.57 -3.86 -17.51
C GLU A 46 6.08 -3.75 -18.95
N TYR A 47 6.12 -4.86 -19.69
CA TYR A 47 5.77 -4.92 -21.10
C TYR A 47 4.47 -5.72 -21.30
N PHE A 48 4.57 -7.05 -21.34
CA PHE A 48 3.52 -7.98 -21.79
C PHE A 48 2.37 -8.16 -20.78
N GLN A 49 2.65 -8.11 -19.47
CA GLN A 49 1.69 -8.46 -18.42
C GLN A 49 1.01 -7.24 -17.76
N ASN A 50 1.26 -6.01 -18.19
CA ASN A 50 0.45 -4.86 -17.76
C ASN A 50 0.23 -3.85 -18.90
N VAL A 51 1.32 -3.26 -19.41
CA VAL A 51 1.24 -2.11 -20.34
C VAL A 51 0.61 -2.54 -21.66
N GLU A 52 1.02 -3.67 -22.23
CA GLU A 52 0.50 -4.17 -23.50
C GLU A 52 -1.00 -4.51 -23.43
N VAL A 53 -1.43 -5.22 -22.39
CA VAL A 53 -2.86 -5.56 -22.18
C VAL A 53 -3.73 -4.29 -22.17
N LEU A 54 -3.29 -3.25 -21.45
CA LEU A 54 -4.04 -2.00 -21.36
C LEU A 54 -3.89 -1.11 -22.59
N ALA A 55 -2.76 -1.16 -23.28
CA ALA A 55 -2.57 -0.47 -24.55
C ALA A 55 -3.55 -1.02 -25.60
N GLY A 56 -3.74 -2.34 -25.67
CA GLY A 56 -4.77 -2.95 -26.51
C GLY A 56 -6.18 -2.44 -26.18
N ASP A 57 -6.54 -2.45 -24.90
CA ASP A 57 -7.87 -2.01 -24.45
C ASP A 57 -8.13 -0.51 -24.73
N ILE A 58 -7.14 0.36 -24.55
CA ILE A 58 -7.32 1.82 -24.61
C ILE A 58 -7.07 2.37 -26.01
N LEU A 59 -6.03 1.89 -26.69
CA LEU A 59 -5.58 2.40 -27.99
C LEU A 59 -6.11 1.57 -29.17
N GLY A 60 -6.70 0.40 -28.92
CA GLY A 60 -7.21 -0.49 -29.95
C GLY A 60 -6.10 -1.15 -30.77
N THR A 61 -4.91 -1.33 -30.19
CA THR A 61 -3.80 -2.04 -30.82
C THR A 61 -4.00 -3.55 -30.68
N ASP A 62 -3.60 -4.31 -31.71
CA ASP A 62 -3.58 -5.77 -31.61
C ASP A 62 -2.49 -6.20 -30.61
N VAL A 63 -2.86 -7.02 -29.63
CA VAL A 63 -2.00 -7.36 -28.48
C VAL A 63 -2.20 -8.81 -28.05
N ALA A 64 -1.11 -9.44 -27.63
CA ALA A 64 -1.17 -10.79 -27.07
C ALA A 64 -1.47 -10.71 -25.57
N ARG A 65 -2.71 -11.04 -25.18
CA ARG A 65 -3.06 -11.15 -23.75
C ARG A 65 -2.36 -12.34 -23.12
N THR A 66 -1.63 -12.09 -22.04
CA THR A 66 -0.93 -13.12 -21.29
C THR A 66 -1.89 -14.02 -20.50
N TRP A 67 -1.42 -15.19 -20.08
CA TRP A 67 -2.23 -16.19 -19.36
C TRP A 67 -2.87 -15.62 -18.08
N GLU A 68 -2.26 -14.58 -17.50
CA GLU A 68 -2.77 -13.89 -16.32
C GLU A 68 -4.15 -13.23 -16.52
N PHE A 69 -4.41 -12.77 -17.75
CA PHE A 69 -5.64 -12.11 -18.18
C PHE A 69 -6.52 -13.00 -19.06
N ASN A 70 -6.30 -14.31 -19.05
CA ASN A 70 -7.09 -15.24 -19.85
C ASN A 70 -8.55 -15.24 -19.37
N PRO A 71 -9.54 -14.88 -20.24
CA PRO A 71 -10.95 -14.85 -19.85
C PRO A 71 -11.52 -16.20 -19.42
N LYS A 72 -10.90 -17.33 -19.76
CA LYS A 72 -11.36 -18.66 -19.30
C LYS A 72 -11.02 -18.95 -17.83
N PHE A 73 -9.92 -18.37 -17.34
CA PHE A 73 -9.47 -18.55 -15.97
C PHE A 73 -8.62 -17.35 -15.54
N PRO A 74 -9.26 -16.20 -15.27
CA PRO A 74 -8.55 -14.97 -14.95
C PRO A 74 -7.92 -15.04 -13.56
N ILE A 75 -6.64 -14.70 -13.46
CA ILE A 75 -5.87 -14.73 -12.19
C ILE A 75 -5.33 -13.36 -11.78
N ARG A 76 -5.35 -12.36 -12.67
CA ARG A 76 -4.89 -11.00 -12.41
C ARG A 76 -6.07 -10.03 -12.32
N ASN A 77 -6.12 -9.23 -11.26
CA ASN A 77 -7.09 -8.16 -11.14
C ASN A 77 -6.81 -7.07 -12.18
N ILE A 78 -7.85 -6.55 -12.84
CA ILE A 78 -7.70 -5.49 -13.83
C ILE A 78 -7.71 -4.08 -13.23
N PHE A 79 -8.35 -3.93 -12.06
CA PHE A 79 -8.60 -2.62 -11.46
C PHE A 79 -7.30 -1.88 -11.14
N VAL A 80 -6.32 -2.55 -10.50
CA VAL A 80 -5.06 -1.90 -10.12
C VAL A 80 -4.21 -1.50 -11.33
N PRO A 81 -3.97 -2.37 -12.33
CA PRO A 81 -3.33 -1.95 -13.57
C PRO A 81 -4.05 -0.77 -14.24
N LYS A 82 -5.39 -0.80 -14.36
CA LYS A 82 -6.16 0.31 -14.95
C LYS A 82 -5.99 1.61 -14.17
N LEU A 83 -6.07 1.57 -12.84
CA LEU A 83 -5.95 2.75 -11.99
C LEU A 83 -4.63 3.52 -12.26
N ILE A 84 -3.54 2.78 -12.53
CA ILE A 84 -2.20 3.36 -12.61
C ILE A 84 -1.73 3.58 -14.05
N LEU A 85 -2.04 2.67 -14.96
CA LEU A 85 -1.55 2.74 -16.34
C LEU A 85 -2.57 3.32 -17.31
N ALA A 86 -3.87 3.32 -16.99
CA ALA A 86 -4.84 3.98 -17.86
C ALA A 86 -4.63 5.50 -17.96
N PRO A 87 -4.27 6.25 -16.89
CA PRO A 87 -4.02 7.69 -17.00
C PRO A 87 -2.97 8.07 -18.06
N PRO A 88 -1.73 7.52 -18.05
CA PRO A 88 -0.75 7.85 -19.09
C PRO A 88 -1.16 7.36 -20.48
N LEU A 89 -1.86 6.23 -20.61
CA LEU A 89 -2.34 5.73 -21.90
C LEU A 89 -3.50 6.56 -22.48
N HIS A 90 -4.43 7.01 -21.65
CA HIS A 90 -5.48 7.95 -22.06
C HIS A 90 -4.89 9.31 -22.43
N PHE A 91 -3.88 9.78 -21.70
CA PHE A 91 -3.14 10.98 -22.07
C PHE A 91 -2.56 10.85 -23.49
N ILE A 92 -1.90 9.74 -23.82
CA ILE A 92 -1.42 9.46 -25.19
C ILE A 92 -2.60 9.47 -26.18
N ARG A 93 -3.69 8.74 -25.89
CA ARG A 93 -4.85 8.65 -26.79
C ARG A 93 -5.41 10.02 -27.15
N ILE A 94 -5.56 10.89 -26.16
CA ILE A 94 -6.19 12.21 -26.31
C ILE A 94 -5.24 13.21 -26.97
N THR A 95 -3.95 13.20 -26.60
CA THR A 95 -2.97 14.20 -27.07
C THR A 95 -2.29 13.86 -28.39
N ASN A 96 -2.26 12.59 -28.80
CA ASN A 96 -1.65 12.15 -30.05
C ASN A 96 -2.14 12.91 -31.31
N PRO A 97 -3.45 13.10 -31.57
CA PRO A 97 -3.89 13.81 -32.77
C PRO A 97 -3.38 15.26 -32.82
N TYR A 98 -3.31 15.94 -31.68
CA TYR A 98 -2.85 17.32 -31.58
C TYR A 98 -1.33 17.43 -31.73
N THR A 99 -0.58 16.58 -31.04
CA THR A 99 0.90 16.56 -31.10
C THR A 99 1.40 16.18 -32.49
N LYS A 100 0.72 15.24 -33.15
CA LYS A 100 1.01 14.88 -34.54
C LYS A 100 0.71 16.01 -35.51
N HIS A 101 -0.38 16.75 -35.31
CA HIS A 101 -0.77 17.84 -36.20
C HIS A 101 0.09 19.11 -36.01
N PHE A 102 0.31 19.55 -34.77
CA PHE A 102 0.97 20.83 -34.48
C PHE A 102 2.48 20.73 -34.28
N LEU A 103 2.99 19.59 -33.77
CA LEU A 103 4.41 19.42 -33.43
C LEU A 103 5.11 18.36 -34.30
N ASN A 104 4.37 17.66 -35.17
CA ASN A 104 4.86 16.53 -35.96
C ASN A 104 5.49 15.41 -35.10
N ILE A 105 4.99 15.20 -33.88
CA ILE A 105 5.45 14.15 -32.95
C ILE A 105 4.35 13.08 -32.83
N ASP A 106 4.69 11.82 -33.10
CA ASP A 106 3.79 10.69 -32.88
C ASP A 106 4.04 10.07 -31.50
N LEU A 107 3.04 10.17 -30.62
CA LEU A 107 3.06 9.60 -29.27
C LEU A 107 2.71 8.11 -29.25
N ARG A 108 2.24 7.53 -30.36
CA ARG A 108 1.97 6.08 -30.46
C ARG A 108 3.20 5.28 -30.90
N THR A 109 4.39 5.72 -30.50
CA THR A 109 5.62 4.95 -30.72
C THR A 109 5.94 4.08 -29.50
N PRO A 110 6.69 2.97 -29.67
CA PRO A 110 7.08 2.11 -28.55
C PRO A 110 7.81 2.85 -27.43
N TYR A 111 8.55 3.90 -27.76
CA TYR A 111 9.23 4.75 -26.79
C TYR A 111 8.25 5.45 -25.84
N TYR A 112 7.26 6.18 -26.36
CA TYR A 112 6.32 6.93 -25.52
C TYR A 112 5.35 6.03 -24.76
N LEU A 113 4.95 4.89 -25.35
CA LEU A 113 4.13 3.88 -24.68
C LEU A 113 4.82 3.26 -23.47
N LEU A 114 6.16 3.26 -23.43
CA LEU A 114 6.94 2.79 -22.30
C LEU A 114 7.30 3.92 -21.33
N VAL A 115 7.80 5.05 -21.84
CA VAL A 115 8.36 6.15 -21.02
C VAL A 115 7.28 6.94 -20.30
N LEU A 116 6.12 7.20 -20.91
CA LEU A 116 5.07 7.97 -20.24
C LEU A 116 4.48 7.22 -19.03
N PRO A 117 4.19 5.91 -19.10
CA PRO A 117 3.87 5.14 -17.90
C PRO A 117 4.97 5.13 -16.85
N ARG A 118 6.25 4.99 -17.24
CA ARG A 118 7.39 5.08 -16.31
C ARG A 118 7.45 6.42 -15.59
N LEU A 119 7.29 7.53 -16.31
CA LEU A 119 7.28 8.87 -15.72
C LEU A 119 6.13 9.02 -14.72
N PHE A 120 4.94 8.54 -15.07
CA PHE A 120 3.79 8.56 -14.17
C PHE A 120 4.04 7.74 -12.90
N ILE A 121 4.62 6.55 -13.03
CA ILE A 121 4.94 5.70 -11.87
C ILE A 121 6.09 6.27 -11.06
N CYS A 122 7.11 6.86 -11.69
CA CYS A 122 8.17 7.60 -11.02
C CYS A 122 7.59 8.76 -10.20
N PHE A 123 6.58 9.46 -10.71
CA PHE A 123 5.85 10.46 -9.94
C PHE A 123 5.10 9.84 -8.75
N LEU A 124 4.38 8.73 -8.96
CA LEU A 124 3.71 8.00 -7.87
C LEU A 124 4.71 7.46 -6.84
N SER A 125 5.96 7.16 -7.22
CA SER A 125 7.00 6.67 -6.31
C SER A 125 7.29 7.66 -5.18
N LEU A 126 7.03 8.96 -5.38
CA LEU A 126 7.17 10.02 -4.38
C LEU A 126 6.19 9.86 -3.20
N ILE A 127 5.13 9.07 -3.36
CA ILE A 127 4.24 8.68 -2.26
C ILE A 127 5.04 7.93 -1.19
N ASN A 128 6.00 7.08 -1.58
CA ASN A 128 6.85 6.38 -0.64
C ASN A 128 7.72 7.35 0.16
N ASP A 129 8.34 8.32 -0.52
CA ASP A 129 9.14 9.37 0.12
C ASP A 129 8.28 10.20 1.10
N PHE A 130 7.04 10.55 0.71
CA PHE A 130 6.10 11.25 1.59
C PHE A 130 5.73 10.43 2.84
N CYS A 131 5.42 9.15 2.67
CA CYS A 131 5.09 8.26 3.79
C CYS A 131 6.28 8.14 4.75
N LEU A 132 7.50 7.96 4.24
CA LEU A 132 8.72 7.93 5.04
C LEU A 132 8.95 9.25 5.78
N TYR A 133 8.76 10.39 5.11
CA TYR A 133 8.85 11.71 5.73
C TYR A 133 7.87 11.84 6.90
N LYS A 134 6.61 11.48 6.70
CA LYS A 134 5.58 11.55 7.75
C LYS A 134 5.89 10.65 8.93
N ILE A 135 6.30 9.40 8.69
CA ILE A 135 6.73 8.49 9.77
C ILE A 135 7.89 9.12 10.55
N CYS A 136 8.89 9.68 9.86
CA CYS A 136 10.02 10.31 10.54
C CYS A 136 9.59 11.50 11.42
N VAL A 137 8.71 12.37 10.91
CA VAL A 137 8.17 13.50 11.68
C VAL A 137 7.40 13.02 12.90
N ASN A 138 6.56 11.99 12.73
CA ASN A 138 5.72 11.44 13.81
C ASN A 138 6.54 10.87 14.97
N TYR A 139 7.70 10.28 14.70
CA TYR A 139 8.59 9.66 15.69
C TYR A 139 9.83 10.50 16.01
N GLY A 140 9.86 11.78 15.61
CA GLY A 140 10.98 12.69 15.89
C GLY A 140 12.33 12.25 15.29
N GLN A 141 12.30 11.47 14.20
CA GLN A 141 13.48 10.93 13.54
C GLN A 141 14.05 11.92 12.51
N ASN A 142 15.35 11.81 12.22
CA ASN A 142 16.01 12.62 11.20
C ASN A 142 15.55 12.20 9.79
N PHE A 143 14.53 12.88 9.26
CA PHE A 143 13.97 12.62 7.94
C PHE A 143 14.95 12.92 6.80
N ARG A 144 15.89 13.86 6.95
CA ARG A 144 16.81 14.29 5.88
C ARG A 144 17.74 13.15 5.46
N ASN A 145 18.37 12.51 6.44
CA ASN A 145 19.28 11.40 6.17
C ASN A 145 18.53 10.18 5.65
N ARG A 146 17.38 9.86 6.27
CA ARG A 146 16.56 8.70 5.89
C ARG A 146 16.00 8.82 4.48
N LEU A 147 15.51 10.00 4.09
CA LEU A 147 15.05 10.26 2.71
C LEU A 147 16.20 10.23 1.71
N THR A 148 17.38 10.76 2.06
CA THR A 148 18.54 10.72 1.15
C THR A 148 19.02 9.28 0.92
N ILE A 149 19.06 8.46 1.98
CA ILE A 149 19.39 7.02 1.88
C ILE A 149 18.34 6.29 1.05
N PHE A 150 17.06 6.56 1.30
CA PHE A 150 15.96 5.94 0.57
C PHE A 150 16.00 6.29 -0.93
N ALA A 151 16.15 7.58 -1.25
CA ALA A 151 16.19 8.08 -2.62
C ALA A 151 17.44 7.66 -3.41
N SER A 152 18.55 7.34 -2.72
CA SER A 152 19.77 6.80 -3.35
C SER A 152 19.76 5.29 -3.49
N SER A 153 18.74 4.59 -2.97
CA SER A 153 18.66 3.14 -3.07
C SER A 153 18.40 2.69 -4.51
N TYR A 154 19.12 1.64 -4.91
CA TYR A 154 18.92 0.98 -6.21
C TYR A 154 17.46 0.54 -6.43
N VAL A 155 16.79 0.08 -5.37
CA VAL A 155 15.39 -0.36 -5.43
C VAL A 155 14.48 0.77 -5.89
N ILE A 156 14.65 1.97 -5.32
CA ILE A 156 13.83 3.13 -5.67
C ILE A 156 14.18 3.68 -7.04
N LEU A 157 15.47 3.78 -7.37
CA LEU A 157 15.92 4.34 -8.64
C LEU A 157 15.57 3.44 -9.84
N VAL A 158 15.54 2.10 -9.66
CA VAL A 158 15.41 1.16 -10.78
C VAL A 158 14.07 0.43 -10.80
N TYR A 159 13.60 -0.12 -9.68
CA TYR A 159 12.37 -0.93 -9.66
C TYR A 159 11.12 -0.09 -9.45
N CYS A 160 11.12 0.84 -8.49
CA CYS A 160 9.91 1.61 -8.15
C CYS A 160 9.53 2.70 -9.17
N CYS A 161 10.35 2.88 -10.22
CA CYS A 161 10.09 3.81 -11.32
C CYS A 161 9.57 3.12 -12.59
N ARG A 162 9.35 1.80 -12.53
CA ARG A 162 8.89 0.97 -13.65
C ARG A 162 7.49 0.43 -13.39
N SER A 163 6.80 0.00 -14.45
CA SER A 163 5.44 -0.55 -14.43
C SER A 163 5.33 -1.96 -13.85
N PHE A 164 6.07 -2.22 -12.77
CA PHE A 164 5.97 -3.45 -12.00
C PHE A 164 4.83 -3.35 -11.01
N SER A 165 4.05 -4.42 -10.91
CA SER A 165 3.04 -4.49 -9.86
C SER A 165 3.66 -4.54 -8.45
N ASN A 166 4.93 -4.93 -8.33
CA ASN A 166 5.73 -4.81 -7.10
C ASN A 166 5.96 -3.34 -6.69
N ALA A 167 6.06 -2.42 -7.65
CA ALA A 167 6.15 -0.99 -7.35
C ALA A 167 4.84 -0.50 -6.70
N PHE A 168 3.70 -1.07 -7.12
CA PHE A 168 2.39 -0.76 -6.54
C PHE A 168 2.26 -1.36 -5.13
N GLU A 169 2.70 -2.60 -4.92
CA GLU A 169 2.80 -3.19 -3.57
C GLU A 169 3.64 -2.32 -2.64
N THR A 170 4.76 -1.78 -3.13
CA THR A 170 5.63 -0.89 -2.33
C THR A 170 4.89 0.37 -1.89
N ILE A 171 4.13 1.01 -2.79
CA ILE A 171 3.31 2.19 -2.49
C ILE A 171 2.22 1.86 -1.47
N PHE A 172 1.48 0.77 -1.68
CA PHE A 172 0.44 0.35 -0.73
C PHE A 172 1.03 0.03 0.64
N PHE A 173 2.18 -0.65 0.68
CA PHE A 173 2.89 -0.94 1.92
C PHE A 173 3.39 0.32 2.62
N SER A 174 3.92 1.31 1.90
CA SER A 174 4.38 2.57 2.51
C SER A 174 3.22 3.37 3.11
N VAL A 175 2.07 3.41 2.41
CA VAL A 175 0.84 4.05 2.89
C VAL A 175 0.32 3.32 4.13
N LEU A 176 0.29 1.98 4.08
CA LEU A 176 -0.12 1.14 5.19
C LEU A 176 0.75 1.39 6.44
N LEU A 177 2.06 1.39 6.29
CA LEU A 177 3.01 1.68 7.37
C LEU A 177 2.77 3.07 7.96
N TRP A 178 2.61 4.10 7.12
CA TRP A 178 2.37 5.46 7.61
C TRP A 178 1.07 5.55 8.42
N LEU A 179 -0.04 5.03 7.88
CA LEU A 179 -1.35 5.05 8.57
C LEU A 179 -1.32 4.28 9.90
N VAL A 180 -0.67 3.12 9.93
CA VAL A 180 -0.48 2.34 11.16
C VAL A 180 0.38 3.12 12.15
N SER A 181 1.46 3.77 11.69
CA SER A 181 2.35 4.55 12.55
C SER A 181 1.64 5.72 13.23
N GLU A 182 0.71 6.39 12.54
CA GLU A 182 -0.13 7.46 13.09
C GLU A 182 -1.15 6.92 14.08
N CYS A 183 -1.75 5.78 13.73
CA CYS A 183 -2.66 5.05 14.58
C CYS A 183 -2.03 4.66 15.92
N MET A 184 -0.79 4.17 15.91
CA MET A 184 -0.03 3.83 17.10
C MET A 184 0.25 5.08 17.93
N LEU A 185 0.85 6.11 17.35
CA LEU A 185 1.18 7.36 18.04
C LEU A 185 -0.05 8.01 18.71
N LYS A 186 -1.18 8.06 18.02
CA LYS A 186 -2.43 8.61 18.58
C LYS A 186 -2.97 7.74 19.71
N SER A 187 -2.90 6.41 19.57
CA SER A 187 -3.37 5.50 20.63
C SER A 187 -2.51 5.59 21.87
N ASP A 188 -1.19 5.59 21.73
CA ASP A 188 -0.26 5.68 22.86
C ASP A 188 -0.47 6.97 23.65
N LYS A 189 -0.68 8.10 22.96
CA LYS A 189 -1.05 9.37 23.61
C LYS A 189 -2.37 9.25 24.37
N VAL A 190 -3.43 8.74 23.75
CA VAL A 190 -4.75 8.66 24.41
C VAL A 190 -4.71 7.70 25.60
N ILE A 191 -4.09 6.53 25.45
CA ILE A 191 -3.94 5.54 26.51
C ILE A 191 -3.17 6.15 27.69
N TYR A 192 -2.04 6.81 27.44
CA TYR A 192 -1.27 7.48 28.50
C TYR A 192 -2.12 8.48 29.30
N HIS A 193 -2.92 9.30 28.60
CA HIS A 193 -3.79 10.27 29.28
C HIS A 193 -4.93 9.58 30.03
N ASP A 194 -5.53 8.51 29.49
CA ASP A 194 -6.57 7.77 30.19
C ASP A 194 -6.05 7.09 31.46
N GLU A 195 -4.87 6.46 31.39
CA GLU A 195 -4.22 5.86 32.56
C GLU A 195 -3.88 6.90 33.63
N PHE A 196 -3.35 8.05 33.20
CA PHE A 196 -3.07 9.17 34.09
C PHE A 196 -4.35 9.67 34.79
N LEU A 197 -5.44 9.88 34.03
CA LEU A 197 -6.72 10.31 34.59
C LEU A 197 -7.33 9.25 35.50
N ASN A 198 -7.22 7.96 35.16
CA ASN A 198 -7.67 6.85 36.01
C ASN A 198 -6.92 6.81 37.34
N LYS A 199 -5.61 7.05 37.32
CA LYS A 199 -4.80 7.15 38.54
C LYS A 199 -5.24 8.35 39.39
N LYS A 200 -5.41 9.53 38.78
CA LYS A 200 -5.89 10.72 39.48
C LYS A 200 -7.30 10.57 40.05
N TYR A 201 -8.18 9.87 39.33
CA TYR A 201 -9.52 9.56 39.80
C TYR A 201 -9.51 8.71 41.08
N LYS A 202 -8.61 7.71 41.15
CA LYS A 202 -8.42 6.86 42.35
C LYS A 202 -7.82 7.63 43.52
N GLU A 203 -6.92 8.57 43.27
CA GLU A 203 -6.27 9.42 44.29
C GLU A 203 -7.17 10.55 44.81
N ALA A 204 -8.21 10.94 44.07
CA ALA A 204 -9.07 12.08 44.42
C ALA A 204 -9.89 11.81 45.71
N SER A 205 -9.74 12.72 46.67
CA SER A 205 -10.40 12.67 47.98
C SER A 205 -11.81 13.25 47.96
N THR A 206 -12.08 14.24 47.10
CA THR A 206 -13.37 14.92 47.05
C THR A 206 -14.25 14.43 45.90
N PRO A 207 -15.59 14.34 46.10
CA PRO A 207 -16.52 13.98 45.02
C PRO A 207 -16.49 14.96 43.84
N VAL A 208 -16.30 16.26 44.12
CA VAL A 208 -16.23 17.31 43.09
C VAL A 208 -15.03 17.09 42.15
N GLU A 209 -13.88 16.74 42.72
CA GLU A 209 -12.67 16.45 41.94
C GLU A 209 -12.84 15.19 41.07
N ARG A 210 -13.46 14.13 41.61
CA ARG A 210 -13.79 12.92 40.85
C ARG A 210 -14.70 13.22 39.65
N VAL A 211 -15.73 14.05 39.83
CA VAL A 211 -16.62 14.47 38.73
C VAL A 211 -15.86 15.27 37.67
N LYS A 212 -14.96 16.17 38.08
CA LYS A 212 -14.13 16.95 37.15
C LYS A 212 -13.22 16.04 36.31
N ILE A 213 -12.57 15.05 36.95
CA ILE A 213 -11.70 14.08 36.26
C ILE A 213 -12.52 13.19 35.32
N PHE A 214 -13.69 12.73 35.75
CA PHE A 214 -14.60 11.95 34.90
C PHE A 214 -15.01 12.75 33.65
N LYS A 215 -15.34 14.03 33.80
CA LYS A 215 -15.64 14.92 32.67
C LYS A 215 -14.45 15.04 31.71
N LEU A 216 -13.23 15.22 32.23
CA LEU A 216 -12.01 15.23 31.41
C LEU A 216 -11.83 13.92 30.64
N LYS A 217 -12.08 12.77 31.28
CA LYS A 217 -12.01 11.45 30.66
C LYS A 217 -13.01 11.31 29.51
N THR A 218 -14.25 11.79 29.67
CA THR A 218 -15.26 11.75 28.59
C THR A 218 -14.89 12.60 27.37
N HIS A 219 -13.98 13.57 27.52
CA HIS A 219 -13.47 14.37 26.41
C HIS A 219 -12.28 13.75 25.68
N LEU A 220 -11.77 12.58 26.12
CA LEU A 220 -10.71 11.89 25.39
C LEU A 220 -11.22 11.40 24.03
N PRO A 221 -10.46 11.63 22.94
CA PRO A 221 -10.89 11.24 21.61
C PRO A 221 -10.81 9.72 21.42
N GLY A 222 -11.73 9.17 20.62
CA GLY A 222 -11.65 7.80 20.17
C GLY A 222 -10.33 7.51 19.43
N HIS A 223 -9.71 6.37 19.75
CA HIS A 223 -8.46 5.97 19.12
C HIS A 223 -8.49 4.57 18.46
N SER A 224 -9.36 3.68 18.94
CA SER A 224 -9.35 2.25 18.63
C SER A 224 -9.63 1.89 17.16
N LEU A 225 -10.45 2.68 16.45
CA LEU A 225 -10.87 2.40 15.06
C LEU A 225 -10.38 3.45 14.05
N ASN A 226 -9.44 4.32 14.42
CA ASN A 226 -8.90 5.30 13.48
C ASN A 226 -8.40 4.62 12.21
N TRP A 227 -8.77 5.17 11.05
CA TRP A 227 -8.36 4.72 9.73
C TRP A 227 -8.71 3.27 9.35
N VAL A 228 -9.53 2.55 10.14
CA VAL A 228 -9.83 1.13 9.90
C VAL A 228 -10.35 0.84 8.49
N ALA A 229 -11.24 1.69 7.97
CA ALA A 229 -11.79 1.54 6.63
C ALA A 229 -10.73 1.73 5.54
N VAL A 230 -9.83 2.70 5.71
CA VAL A 230 -8.75 2.98 4.74
C VAL A 230 -7.70 1.88 4.80
N LEU A 231 -7.33 1.42 6.00
CA LEU A 231 -6.41 0.28 6.19
C LEU A 231 -6.96 -0.98 5.51
N ALA A 232 -8.22 -1.33 5.75
CA ALA A 232 -8.87 -2.47 5.11
C ALA A 232 -8.90 -2.31 3.58
N THR A 233 -9.20 -1.11 3.08
CA THR A 233 -9.20 -0.81 1.64
C THR A 233 -7.83 -1.01 1.01
N VAL A 234 -6.76 -0.46 1.60
CA VAL A 234 -5.40 -0.62 1.08
C VAL A 234 -4.96 -2.08 1.09
N VAL A 235 -5.29 -2.83 2.16
CA VAL A 235 -4.98 -4.25 2.25
C VAL A 235 -5.70 -5.07 1.18
N VAL A 236 -7.00 -4.86 0.99
CA VAL A 236 -7.76 -5.58 -0.04
C VAL A 236 -7.26 -5.24 -1.44
N ILE A 237 -7.05 -3.96 -1.76
CA ILE A 237 -6.49 -3.56 -3.06
C ILE A 237 -5.11 -4.19 -3.29
N GLY A 238 -4.26 -4.22 -2.27
CA GLY A 238 -2.96 -4.87 -2.35
C GLY A 238 -3.06 -6.38 -2.60
N ILE A 239 -3.97 -7.08 -1.93
CA ILE A 239 -4.22 -8.53 -2.14
C ILE A 239 -4.72 -8.81 -3.56
N PHE A 240 -5.61 -7.96 -4.10
CA PHE A 240 -6.10 -8.09 -5.47
C PHE A 240 -5.03 -7.76 -6.50
N ASN A 241 -4.14 -6.80 -6.23
CA ASN A 241 -2.97 -6.56 -7.08
C ASN A 241 -2.07 -7.80 -7.13
N ARG A 242 -1.71 -8.34 -5.96
CA ARG A 242 -0.94 -9.58 -5.80
C ARG A 242 -1.29 -10.27 -4.48
N PRO A 243 -1.70 -11.55 -4.48
CA PRO A 243 -2.01 -12.27 -3.24
C PRO A 243 -0.83 -12.41 -2.26
N THR A 244 0.41 -12.28 -2.74
CA THR A 244 1.62 -12.21 -1.90
C THR A 244 1.63 -11.01 -0.95
N PHE A 245 0.87 -9.95 -1.25
CA PHE A 245 0.78 -8.75 -0.42
C PHE A 245 0.31 -9.04 1.01
N VAL A 246 -0.40 -10.15 1.25
CA VAL A 246 -0.74 -10.62 2.61
C VAL A 246 0.50 -10.68 3.51
N GLY A 247 1.64 -11.16 2.97
CA GLY A 247 2.89 -11.25 3.72
C GLY A 247 3.46 -9.89 4.13
N PHE A 248 3.30 -8.88 3.28
CA PHE A 248 3.75 -7.51 3.57
C PHE A 248 2.75 -6.76 4.46
N ALA A 249 1.46 -6.99 4.30
CA ALA A 249 0.42 -6.36 5.11
C ALA A 249 0.34 -6.93 6.53
N PHE A 250 0.76 -8.17 6.73
CA PHE A 250 0.65 -8.86 8.02
C PHE A 250 1.37 -8.12 9.16
N PRO A 251 2.67 -7.77 9.09
CA PRO A 251 3.34 -7.13 10.22
C PRO A 251 2.72 -5.78 10.61
N PRO A 252 2.45 -4.82 9.69
CA PRO A 252 1.81 -3.54 10.06
C PRO A 252 0.42 -3.74 10.69
N ILE A 253 -0.41 -4.61 10.12
CA ILE A 253 -1.77 -4.87 10.64
C ILE A 253 -1.70 -5.57 12.00
N PHE A 254 -0.77 -6.50 12.18
CA PHE A 254 -0.52 -7.15 13.47
C PHE A 254 -0.23 -6.11 14.56
N PHE A 255 0.72 -5.19 14.33
CA PHE A 255 1.01 -4.12 15.29
C PHE A 255 -0.16 -3.15 15.48
N TRP A 256 -0.94 -2.86 14.44
CA TRP A 256 -2.14 -2.03 14.55
C TRP A 256 -3.23 -2.67 15.43
N LEU A 257 -3.44 -3.99 15.30
CA LEU A 257 -4.37 -4.73 16.15
C LEU A 257 -3.87 -4.75 17.60
N HIS A 258 -2.56 -4.99 17.79
CA HIS A 258 -1.92 -5.13 19.10
C HIS A 258 -1.72 -3.82 19.86
N ARG A 259 -1.87 -2.65 19.23
CA ARG A 259 -1.57 -1.36 19.89
C ARG A 259 -2.35 -1.19 21.18
N GLY A 260 -1.64 -0.81 22.24
CA GLY A 260 -2.21 -0.60 23.56
C GLY A 260 -2.49 -1.86 24.38
N LEU A 261 -2.35 -3.07 23.81
CA LEU A 261 -2.50 -4.30 24.58
C LEU A 261 -1.45 -4.35 25.70
N GLY A 262 -1.88 -4.70 26.91
CA GLY A 262 -1.08 -4.65 28.13
C GLY A 262 -1.22 -3.35 28.93
N SER A 263 -1.92 -2.34 28.39
CA SER A 263 -2.40 -1.20 29.18
C SER A 263 -3.59 -1.60 30.06
N THR A 264 -3.89 -0.77 31.07
CA THR A 264 -5.10 -0.92 31.89
C THR A 264 -6.39 -0.57 31.15
N VAL A 265 -6.28 0.01 29.95
CA VAL A 265 -7.37 0.63 29.19
C VAL A 265 -7.81 -0.25 28.02
N VAL A 266 -6.87 -0.90 27.34
CA VAL A 266 -7.13 -1.70 26.14
C VAL A 266 -7.02 -3.17 26.47
N GLY A 267 -8.14 -3.89 26.35
CA GLY A 267 -8.20 -5.32 26.63
C GLY A 267 -8.23 -6.18 25.37
N PHE A 268 -8.36 -7.49 25.57
CA PHE A 268 -8.52 -8.47 24.48
C PHE A 268 -9.80 -8.28 23.67
N LYS A 269 -10.85 -7.70 24.28
CA LYS A 269 -12.09 -7.34 23.59
C LYS A 269 -11.86 -6.29 22.51
N ASP A 270 -11.00 -5.30 22.76
CA ASP A 270 -10.65 -4.27 21.77
C ASP A 270 -9.91 -4.87 20.57
N PHE A 271 -9.03 -5.84 20.81
CA PHE A 271 -8.34 -6.57 19.74
C PHE A 271 -9.34 -7.27 18.81
N HIS A 272 -10.27 -8.06 19.36
CA HIS A 272 -11.29 -8.73 18.56
C HIS A 272 -12.23 -7.75 17.87
N TYR A 273 -12.64 -6.69 18.56
CA TYR A 273 -13.49 -5.66 17.98
C TYR A 273 -12.80 -5.01 16.76
N ARG A 274 -11.52 -4.63 16.88
CA ARG A 274 -10.73 -4.10 15.76
C ARG A 274 -10.62 -5.09 14.61
N MET A 275 -10.37 -6.37 14.91
CA MET A 275 -10.26 -7.42 13.90
C MET A 275 -11.57 -7.60 13.14
N ILE A 276 -12.70 -7.70 13.84
CA ILE A 276 -14.03 -7.85 13.23
C ILE A 276 -14.37 -6.61 12.40
N THR A 277 -14.17 -5.40 12.94
CA THR A 277 -14.43 -4.15 12.19
C THR A 277 -13.53 -4.05 10.96
N PHE A 278 -12.26 -4.43 11.05
CA PHE A 278 -11.34 -4.44 9.91
C PHE A 278 -11.84 -5.36 8.79
N ILE A 279 -12.28 -6.58 9.13
CA ILE A 279 -12.84 -7.53 8.16
C ILE A 279 -14.12 -6.95 7.53
N LEU A 280 -15.05 -6.43 8.34
CA LEU A 280 -16.30 -5.84 7.85
C LEU A 280 -16.06 -4.66 6.90
N CYS A 281 -15.08 -3.80 7.21
CA CYS A 281 -14.70 -2.70 6.34
C CYS A 281 -14.05 -3.15 5.02
N GLY A 282 -13.48 -4.35 4.97
CA GLY A 282 -12.89 -4.93 3.75
C GLY A 282 -13.92 -5.54 2.79
N ILE A 283 -15.13 -5.86 3.25
CA ILE A 283 -16.17 -6.50 2.43
C ILE A 283 -16.59 -5.63 1.23
N PRO A 284 -16.94 -4.33 1.40
CA PRO A 284 -17.44 -3.52 0.28
C PRO A 284 -16.43 -3.40 -0.86
N ILE A 285 -15.16 -3.18 -0.53
CA ILE A 285 -14.10 -3.08 -1.55
C ILE A 285 -13.82 -4.43 -2.21
N THR A 286 -13.89 -5.54 -1.46
CA THR A 286 -13.75 -6.89 -2.02
C THR A 286 -14.84 -7.18 -3.05
N LEU A 287 -16.10 -6.89 -2.70
CA LEU A 287 -17.24 -7.06 -3.60
C LEU A 287 -17.13 -6.17 -4.83
N PHE A 288 -16.68 -4.92 -4.66
CA PHE A 288 -16.45 -4.01 -5.76
C PHE A 288 -15.39 -4.54 -6.74
N LEU A 289 -14.25 -5.03 -6.24
CA LEU A 289 -13.19 -5.55 -7.10
C LEU A 289 -13.62 -6.85 -7.82
N ILE A 290 -14.35 -7.73 -7.14
CA ILE A 290 -14.95 -8.92 -7.75
C ILE A 290 -15.91 -8.51 -8.88
N LEU A 291 -16.76 -7.52 -8.65
CA LEU A 291 -17.68 -7.02 -9.67
C LEU A 291 -16.94 -6.44 -10.88
N VAL A 292 -15.90 -5.64 -10.65
CA VAL A 292 -15.06 -5.07 -11.71
C VAL A 292 -14.39 -6.17 -12.55
N ASP A 293 -13.81 -7.18 -11.90
CA ASP A 293 -13.16 -8.30 -12.60
C ASP A 293 -14.21 -9.14 -13.36
N SER A 294 -15.36 -9.44 -12.75
CA SER A 294 -16.43 -10.23 -13.37
C SER A 294 -16.97 -9.57 -14.63
N TYR A 295 -17.14 -8.25 -14.61
CA TYR A 295 -17.54 -7.48 -15.78
C TYR A 295 -16.44 -7.44 -16.85
N TYR A 296 -15.19 -7.18 -16.45
CA TYR A 296 -14.09 -7.06 -17.40
C TYR A 296 -13.79 -8.35 -18.14
N TYR A 297 -13.88 -9.49 -17.47
CA TYR A 297 -13.64 -10.81 -18.07
C TYR A 297 -14.86 -11.40 -18.78
N GLY A 298 -16.00 -10.71 -18.79
CA GLY A 298 -17.21 -11.12 -19.51
C GLY A 298 -18.02 -12.23 -18.82
N TYR A 299 -17.74 -12.52 -17.55
CA TYR A 299 -18.54 -13.45 -16.75
C TYR A 299 -19.86 -12.83 -16.28
N LEU A 300 -19.93 -11.50 -16.21
CA LEU A 300 -21.13 -10.75 -15.87
C LEU A 300 -21.42 -9.72 -16.96
N THR A 301 -22.55 -9.85 -17.64
CA THR A 301 -23.02 -8.89 -18.64
C THR A 301 -24.23 -8.10 -18.15
N MET A 302 -24.50 -6.95 -18.78
CA MET A 302 -25.70 -6.15 -18.45
C MET A 302 -26.99 -6.93 -18.73
N ALA A 303 -26.99 -7.78 -19.75
CA ALA A 303 -28.12 -8.65 -20.07
C ALA A 303 -28.38 -9.69 -18.96
N ASP A 304 -27.34 -10.24 -18.33
CA ASP A 304 -27.49 -11.18 -17.22
C ASP A 304 -28.09 -10.50 -15.98
N ILE A 305 -27.72 -9.24 -15.74
CA ILE A 305 -28.25 -8.42 -14.65
C ILE A 305 -29.72 -8.09 -14.91
N GLU A 306 -30.05 -7.62 -16.11
CA GLU A 306 -31.42 -7.26 -16.50
C GLU A 306 -32.36 -8.48 -16.52
N SER A 307 -31.85 -9.64 -16.94
CA SER A 307 -32.62 -10.89 -16.95
C SER A 307 -32.66 -11.61 -15.59
N LEU A 308 -31.98 -11.08 -14.56
CA LEU A 308 -31.83 -11.69 -13.23
C LEU A 308 -31.31 -13.13 -13.26
N LYS A 309 -30.60 -13.52 -14.32
CA LYS A 309 -30.00 -14.86 -14.50
C LYS A 309 -28.58 -14.91 -13.93
N ILE A 310 -28.43 -14.47 -12.69
CA ILE A 310 -27.12 -14.45 -12.03
C ILE A 310 -26.93 -15.76 -11.26
N SER A 311 -25.87 -16.49 -11.61
CA SER A 311 -25.43 -17.71 -10.92
C SER A 311 -24.10 -17.49 -10.19
N TRP A 312 -23.67 -18.49 -9.40
CA TRP A 312 -22.37 -18.44 -8.73
C TRP A 312 -21.20 -18.41 -9.70
N ASP A 313 -21.36 -18.94 -10.92
CA ASP A 313 -20.30 -19.01 -11.93
C ASP A 313 -20.02 -17.65 -12.60
N ASN A 314 -20.91 -16.67 -12.42
CA ASN A 314 -20.74 -15.31 -12.97
C ASN A 314 -19.71 -14.46 -12.20
N TRP A 315 -19.23 -14.93 -11.03
CA TRP A 315 -18.38 -14.15 -10.15
C TRP A 315 -16.92 -14.57 -10.22
N VAL A 316 -16.06 -13.64 -10.63
CA VAL A 316 -14.62 -13.82 -10.73
C VAL A 316 -13.93 -13.34 -9.45
N VAL A 317 -13.24 -14.25 -8.76
CA VAL A 317 -12.41 -13.93 -7.60
C VAL A 317 -10.95 -14.17 -7.96
N THR A 318 -10.29 -13.16 -8.53
CA THR A 318 -8.92 -13.26 -9.06
C THR A 318 -7.89 -13.74 -8.02
N PRO A 319 -7.88 -13.29 -6.74
CA PRO A 319 -6.94 -13.82 -5.75
C PRO A 319 -7.10 -15.31 -5.50
N LEU A 320 -8.34 -15.81 -5.49
CA LEU A 320 -8.63 -17.22 -5.28
C LEU A 320 -8.21 -18.05 -6.49
N ASN A 321 -8.47 -17.55 -7.71
CA ASN A 321 -8.02 -18.19 -8.94
C ASN A 321 -6.49 -18.24 -9.02
N PHE A 322 -5.81 -17.17 -8.60
CA PHE A 322 -4.36 -17.14 -8.50
C PHE A 322 -3.83 -18.22 -7.54
N LEU A 323 -4.42 -18.36 -6.35
CA LEU A 323 -4.03 -19.42 -5.41
C LEU A 323 -4.29 -20.82 -5.97
N ARG A 324 -5.43 -21.03 -6.64
CA ARG A 324 -5.75 -22.30 -7.32
C ARG A 324 -4.74 -22.62 -8.42
N TYR A 325 -4.38 -21.63 -9.24
CA TYR A 325 -3.40 -21.78 -10.31
C TYR A 325 -2.02 -22.18 -9.78
N ASN A 326 -1.55 -21.50 -8.72
CA ASN A 326 -0.23 -21.71 -8.13
C ASN A 326 -0.16 -22.90 -7.16
N THR A 327 -1.29 -23.54 -6.83
CA THR A 327 -1.28 -24.80 -6.06
C THR A 327 -1.14 -26.01 -6.98
N ASN A 328 -1.46 -25.87 -8.27
CA ASN A 328 -1.35 -26.95 -9.23
C ASN A 328 0.12 -27.16 -9.68
N MET A 329 0.68 -28.32 -9.36
CA MET A 329 2.07 -28.68 -9.68
C MET A 329 2.34 -28.72 -11.19
N GLY A 330 1.34 -29.04 -12.02
CA GLY A 330 1.49 -29.02 -13.48
C GLY A 330 1.82 -27.61 -13.99
N ASN A 331 1.06 -26.61 -13.55
CA ASN A 331 1.31 -25.21 -13.90
C ASN A 331 2.64 -24.71 -13.31
N LEU A 332 3.02 -25.15 -12.10
CA LEU A 332 4.28 -24.76 -11.48
C LEU A 332 5.50 -25.32 -12.20
N SER A 333 5.36 -26.48 -12.84
CA SER A 333 6.45 -27.10 -13.61
C SER A 333 6.86 -26.25 -14.81
N ASP A 334 5.91 -25.53 -15.41
CA ASP A 334 6.16 -24.60 -16.52
C ASP A 334 6.95 -23.35 -16.08
N HIS A 335 6.89 -23.00 -14.79
CA HIS A 335 7.53 -21.79 -14.21
C HIS A 335 8.75 -22.10 -13.32
N GLY A 336 9.11 -23.37 -13.19
CA GLY A 336 10.24 -23.84 -12.38
C GLY A 336 9.88 -24.14 -10.92
N ILE A 337 10.09 -25.40 -10.52
CA ILE A 337 9.82 -25.87 -9.16
C ILE A 337 11.03 -25.58 -8.27
N HIS A 338 10.80 -24.97 -7.11
CA HIS A 338 11.82 -24.80 -6.08
C HIS A 338 11.28 -25.19 -4.70
N PRO A 339 12.13 -25.66 -3.77
CA PRO A 339 11.70 -26.03 -2.43
C PRO A 339 11.19 -24.83 -1.64
N ARG A 340 10.08 -24.99 -0.91
CA ARG A 340 9.47 -23.90 -0.12
C ARG A 340 10.40 -23.33 0.96
N TRP A 341 11.28 -24.15 1.53
CA TRP A 341 12.24 -23.72 2.55
C TRP A 341 13.25 -22.69 2.01
N LEU A 342 13.48 -22.68 0.68
CA LEU A 342 14.39 -21.74 0.02
C LEU A 342 13.96 -20.29 0.24
N HIS A 343 12.66 -20.01 0.30
CA HIS A 343 12.16 -18.67 0.57
C HIS A 343 12.59 -18.13 1.94
N ILE A 344 12.52 -18.96 2.98
CA ILE A 344 12.81 -18.53 4.36
C ILE A 344 14.31 -18.60 4.65
N ILE A 345 14.97 -19.69 4.26
CA ILE A 345 16.36 -19.96 4.65
C ILE A 345 17.35 -19.26 3.71
N VAL A 346 17.02 -19.09 2.44
CA VAL A 346 17.94 -18.51 1.44
C VAL A 346 17.51 -17.10 1.06
N ASN A 347 16.27 -16.91 0.61
CA ASN A 347 15.86 -15.62 0.05
C ASN A 347 15.76 -14.52 1.12
N VAL A 348 15.26 -14.80 2.31
CA VAL A 348 15.19 -13.79 3.38
C VAL A 348 16.58 -13.29 3.79
N PRO A 349 17.57 -14.16 4.10
CA PRO A 349 18.94 -13.70 4.34
C PRO A 349 19.60 -13.05 3.12
N LEU A 350 19.34 -13.52 1.90
CA LEU A 350 19.91 -12.90 0.70
C LEU A 350 19.40 -11.48 0.48
N LEU A 351 18.09 -11.25 0.69
CA LEU A 351 17.44 -9.97 0.41
C LEU A 351 17.58 -8.97 1.57
N PHE A 352 17.54 -9.44 2.81
CA PHE A 352 17.48 -8.58 4.00
C PHE A 352 18.64 -8.78 4.97
N ASN A 353 19.52 -9.75 4.71
CA ASN A 353 20.67 -10.07 5.54
C ASN A 353 20.28 -10.21 7.03
N VAL A 354 21.10 -9.71 7.95
CA VAL A 354 20.87 -9.74 9.40
C VAL A 354 19.50 -9.16 9.79
N LEU A 355 18.99 -8.17 9.05
CA LEU A 355 17.68 -7.56 9.34
C LEU A 355 16.53 -8.54 9.15
N GLY A 356 16.62 -9.43 8.15
CA GLY A 356 15.62 -10.47 7.93
C GLY A 356 15.54 -11.45 9.10
N ILE A 357 16.71 -11.86 9.62
CA ILE A 357 16.81 -12.77 10.78
C ILE A 357 16.24 -12.10 12.03
N ILE A 358 16.62 -10.84 12.31
CA ILE A 358 16.10 -10.07 13.45
C ILE A 358 14.58 -9.93 13.36
N ALA A 359 14.04 -9.62 12.17
CA ALA A 359 12.61 -9.46 11.98
C ALA A 359 11.83 -10.74 12.33
N ILE A 360 12.32 -11.91 11.89
CA ILE A 360 11.73 -13.20 12.23
C ILE A 360 11.75 -13.42 13.75
N ILE A 361 12.90 -13.23 14.39
CA ILE A 361 13.04 -13.41 15.85
C ILE A 361 12.07 -12.51 16.62
N VAL A 362 12.02 -11.22 16.28
CA VAL A 362 11.16 -10.24 16.95
C VAL A 362 9.68 -10.61 16.78
N LEU A 363 9.25 -10.99 15.57
CA LEU A 363 7.88 -11.44 15.32
C LEU A 363 7.56 -12.70 16.12
N THR A 364 8.43 -13.70 16.13
CA THR A 364 8.23 -14.93 16.91
C THR A 364 8.12 -14.66 18.41
N VAL A 365 8.97 -13.79 18.96
CA VAL A 365 8.90 -13.40 20.38
C VAL A 365 7.59 -12.69 20.69
N HIS A 366 7.11 -11.81 19.82
CA HIS A 366 5.83 -11.12 20.02
C HIS A 366 4.62 -12.06 19.91
N ILE A 367 4.66 -13.02 18.99
CA ILE A 367 3.62 -14.05 18.87
C ILE A 367 3.62 -14.97 20.09
N TYR A 368 4.80 -15.44 20.54
CA TYR A 368 4.90 -16.35 21.69
C TYR A 368 4.49 -15.70 23.01
N ARG A 369 4.76 -14.39 23.18
CA ARG A 369 4.29 -13.62 24.34
C ARG A 369 2.77 -13.42 24.38
N PHE A 370 2.05 -13.94 23.38
CA PHE A 370 0.61 -13.86 23.25
C PHE A 370 -0.02 -15.25 23.52
N PRO A 371 -0.43 -15.54 24.77
CA PRO A 371 -1.24 -16.72 25.08
C PRO A 371 -2.70 -16.57 24.60
#